data_AF-A0A358R513-F1
#
_entry.id   AF-A0A358R513-F1
#
_cell.length_a   1.000
_cell.length_b   1.000
_cell.length_c   1.000
_cell.angle_alpha   90.00
_cell.angle_beta   90.00
_cell.angle_gamma   90.00
#
_symmetry.space_group_name_H-M   'P 1'
#
loop_
_entity.id
_entity.type
_entity.pdbx_description
1 polymer ?
#
loop_
_entity_poly.entity_id
_entity_poly.type
_entity_poly.pdbx_seq_one_letter_code
_entity_poly.pdbx_strand_id
1 'polypeptide(L)' 'MTLDHIGIAVRDLDAALGHYESVLGITSSSHQRVEHQGVEVAFIELGDSKVEVLAPLGDES' A
#
# COMPACT_ATOMS: atom_id res chain seq x y z
N MET A 1 15.33 -14.61 -11.07
CA MET A 1 15.10 -13.20 -10.70
C MET A 1 13.60 -13.01 -10.65
N THR A 2 13.04 -12.65 -9.49
CA THR A 2 11.60 -12.46 -9.28
C THR A 2 11.33 -10.98 -9.02
N LEU A 3 10.12 -10.53 -9.28
CA LEU A 3 9.68 -9.19 -8.90
C LEU A 3 9.52 -9.16 -7.37
N ASP A 4 10.17 -8.21 -6.71
CA ASP A 4 10.03 -8.07 -5.26
C ASP A 4 8.68 -7.40 -4.91
N HIS A 5 8.47 -6.18 -5.42
CA HIS A 5 7.24 -5.45 -5.14
C HIS A 5 6.86 -4.46 -6.25
N ILE A 6 5.59 -4.01 -6.23
CA ILE A 6 5.07 -2.88 -6.99
C ILE A 6 4.58 -1.83 -5.99
N GLY A 7 5.14 -0.62 -6.03
CA GLY A 7 4.64 0.53 -5.28
C GLY A 7 3.49 1.23 -6.01
N ILE A 8 2.41 1.52 -5.30
CA ILE A 8 1.26 2.29 -5.80
C ILE A 8 1.05 3.49 -4.87
N ALA A 9 1.36 4.69 -5.38
CA ALA A 9 1.10 5.93 -4.66
C ALA A 9 -0.41 6.27 -4.72
N VAL A 10 -0.99 6.54 -3.56
CA VAL A 10 -2.38 6.93 -3.38
C VAL A 10 -2.46 8.16 -2.48
N ARG A 11 -3.58 8.90 -2.55
CA ARG A 11 -3.80 10.05 -1.68
C ARG A 11 -4.29 9.65 -0.29
N ASP A 12 -5.10 8.60 -0.23
CA ASP A 12 -5.74 8.11 0.98
C ASP A 12 -5.59 6.59 1.00
N LEU A 13 -4.91 6.09 2.02
CA LEU A 13 -4.59 4.68 2.15
C LEU A 13 -5.84 3.85 2.40
N ASP A 14 -6.71 4.27 3.31
CA ASP A 14 -7.92 3.54 3.71
C ASP A 14 -8.91 3.45 2.55
N ALA A 15 -9.10 4.55 1.81
CA ALA A 15 -9.96 4.57 0.62
C ALA A 15 -9.44 3.64 -0.48
N ALA A 16 -8.12 3.62 -0.71
CA ALA A 16 -7.52 2.73 -1.70
C ALA A 16 -7.63 1.25 -1.31
N LEU A 17 -7.39 0.93 -0.04
CA LEU A 17 -7.52 -0.43 0.48
C LEU A 17 -8.96 -0.92 0.43
N GLY A 18 -9.92 -0.08 0.84
CA GLY A 18 -11.35 -0.40 0.71
C GLY A 18 -11.77 -0.63 -0.75
N HIS A 19 -11.16 0.10 -1.70
CA HIS A 19 -11.37 -0.17 -3.12
C HIS A 19 -10.84 -1.55 -3.53
N TYR A 20 -9.59 -1.88 -3.17
CA TYR A 20 -9.00 -3.20 -3.47
C TYR A 20 -9.78 -4.34 -2.81
N GLU A 21 -10.24 -4.17 -1.58
CA GLU A 21 -11.08 -5.15 -0.90
C GLU A 21 -12.44 -5.31 -1.61
N SER A 22 -13.12 -4.21 -1.94
CA SER A 22 -14.45 -4.28 -2.56
C SER A 22 -14.44 -4.85 -3.98
N VAL A 23 -13.41 -4.58 -4.78
CA VAL A 23 -13.34 -4.97 -6.19
C VAL A 23 -12.65 -6.32 -6.36
N LEU A 24 -11.59 -6.59 -5.59
CA LEU A 24 -10.74 -7.77 -5.76
C LEU A 24 -10.89 -8.78 -4.62
N GLY A 25 -11.57 -8.44 -3.52
CA GLY A 25 -11.65 -9.29 -2.33
C GLY A 25 -10.33 -9.39 -1.58
N ILE A 26 -9.40 -8.45 -1.78
CA ILE A 26 -8.05 -8.48 -1.23
C ILE A 26 -8.01 -7.64 0.06
N THR A 27 -7.58 -8.25 1.15
CA THR A 27 -7.28 -7.57 2.41
C THR A 27 -5.79 -7.27 2.51
N SER A 28 -5.42 -6.04 2.89
CA SER A 28 -4.03 -5.74 3.27
C SER A 28 -3.64 -6.49 4.53
N SER A 29 -2.36 -6.86 4.65
CA SER A 29 -1.84 -7.56 5.82
C SER A 29 -1.59 -6.62 7.01
N SER A 30 -0.68 -5.65 6.84
CA SER A 30 -0.29 -4.70 7.90
C SER A 30 0.05 -3.35 7.31
N HIS A 31 -0.07 -2.30 8.13
CA HIS A 31 0.33 -0.93 7.78
C HIS A 31 1.58 -0.53 8.56
N GLN A 32 2.44 0.26 7.94
CA GLN A 32 3.65 0.80 8.56
C GLN A 32 3.83 2.27 8.19
N ARG A 33 4.07 3.11 9.20
CA ARG A 33 4.53 4.48 8.99
C ARG A 33 6.05 4.48 8.84
N VAL A 34 6.53 5.14 7.80
CA VAL A 34 7.95 5.27 7.47
C VAL A 34 8.31 6.76 7.52
N GLU A 35 8.52 7.29 8.73
CA GLU A 35 8.58 8.75 8.92
C GLU A 35 9.69 9.43 8.11
N HIS A 36 10.85 8.78 7.99
CA HIS A 36 11.98 9.33 7.21
C HIS A 36 11.71 9.44 5.71
N GLN A 37 10.69 8.74 5.20
CA GLN A 37 10.23 8.82 3.81
C GLN A 37 8.93 9.60 3.68
N GLY A 38 8.32 10.02 4.79
CA GLY A 38 7.07 10.77 4.79
C GLY A 38 5.86 9.96 4.29
N VAL A 39 5.88 8.63 4.37
CA VAL A 39 4.81 7.76 3.86
C VAL A 39 4.27 6.78 4.90
N GLU A 40 3.00 6.44 4.78
CA GLU A 40 2.36 5.28 5.36
C GLU A 40 2.16 4.23 4.26
N VAL A 41 2.56 2.99 4.51
CA VAL A 41 2.50 1.90 3.53
C VAL A 41 1.64 0.76 4.06
N ALA A 42 0.77 0.23 3.20
CA ALA A 42 0.09 -1.04 3.41
C ALA A 42 0.59 -2.09 2.44
N PHE A 43 0.69 -3.33 2.91
CA PHE A 43 1.17 -4.46 2.13
C PHE A 43 0.03 -5.37 1.69
N ILE A 44 0.04 -5.74 0.42
CA ILE A 44 -0.81 -6.77 -0.16
C ILE A 44 0.11 -7.90 -0.66
N GLU A 45 0.01 -9.07 -0.02
CA GLU A 45 0.86 -10.22 -0.34
C GLU A 45 0.35 -10.95 -1.60
N LEU A 46 1.23 -11.22 -2.56
CA LEU A 46 0.95 -11.91 -3.82
C LEU A 46 1.94 -13.07 -4.04
N GLY A 47 2.01 -13.99 -3.07
CA GLY A 47 2.95 -15.11 -3.12
C GLY A 47 4.38 -14.64 -2.90
N ASP A 48 5.21 -14.73 -3.96
CA ASP A 48 6.63 -14.33 -3.91
C ASP A 48 6.86 -12.84 -4.18
N SER A 49 5.78 -12.09 -4.48
CA SER A 49 5.80 -10.64 -4.70
C SER A 49 4.78 -9.95 -3.80
N LYS A 50 4.86 -8.62 -3.69
CA LYS A 50 3.86 -7.82 -2.95
C LYS A 50 3.49 -6.53 -3.69
N VAL A 51 2.34 -5.97 -3.32
CA VAL A 51 1.98 -4.59 -3.67
C VAL A 51 2.11 -3.74 -2.41
N GLU A 52 2.82 -2.62 -2.55
CA GLU A 52 3.00 -1.62 -1.49
C GLU A 52 2.13 -0.41 -1.84
N VAL A 53 1.00 -0.26 -1.16
CA VAL A 53 0.11 0.90 -1.33
C VAL A 53 0.61 1.98 -0.38
N LEU A 54 1.03 3.11 -0.94
CA LEU A 54 1.76 4.16 -0.24
C LEU A 54 0.94 5.45 -0.24
N ALA A 55 0.69 6.02 0.93
CA ALA A 55 0.10 7.35 1.08
C ALA A 55 1.06 8.28 1.83
N PRO A 56 1.08 9.59 1.54
CA PRO A 56 1.88 10.53 2.32
C PRO A 56 1.35 10.65 3.76
N LEU A 57 2.24 10.89 4.73
CA LEU A 57 1.90 11.11 6.14
C LEU A 57 1.30 12.50 6.42
N GLY A 58 1.24 13.37 5.41
CA GLY A 58 0.70 14.72 5.50
C GLY A 58 0.08 15.18 4.19
N ASP A 59 -0.42 16.40 4.15
CA ASP A 59 -1.18 16.95 3.03
C ASP A 59 -0.35 17.23 1.75
N GLU A 60 0.95 16.93 1.77
CA GLU A 60 1.82 17.08 0.61
C GLU A 60 1.66 15.87 -0.32
N SER A 61 0.85 16.03 -1.37
CA SER A 61 0.63 15.08 -2.48
C SER A 61 0.88 15.72 -3.83
#